data_AF-A0A815N663-F1
#
_entry.id   AF-A0A815N663-F1
#
_cell.length_a   1.000
_cell.length_b   1.000
_cell.length_c   1.000
_cell.angle_alpha   90.00
_cell.angle_beta   90.00
_cell.angle_gamma   90.00
#
_symmetry.space_group_name_H-M   'P 1'
#
loop_
_entity.id
_entity.type
_entity.pdbx_description
1 polymer ?
#
loop_
_entity_poly.entity_id
_entity_poly.type
_entity_poly.pdbx_seq_one_letter_code
_entity_poly.pdbx_strand_id
1 'polypeptide(L)'
;VKGVYMNSKILCEKIWQDVKVLSRIDDLLPITIYSRLDAVNNSTATINNSTSDNSLFIWYQLFFQAIIQLQQNEPKKSTTKTTTMDELLNVCKEYYRGNSTERKLIDEFSDDYMASNVLWWWTRETFLSRVFTKSLLTLNIDLLYLYQFLINDMQNQMLKQYQLQFLNNQNTTKQKNINTLDQTYYRGQAVSNEKLTKIKGSVGELLSINNYLPTTKHRSRALNTVKKGLQPTTSQHRVFFEIKVDPSSQRSSSSTIKKPYCDISQLAHPSKDDNEILFSCGTIFRINSIDYDYDNELWIIKLTYYDEKSNSDFSQLFTYMQDELTKYKTKKLSYFVTLGNLSRKICSPSSTNEHTAEKYYKRLLSETSTGDNLTIAECYRGLGLIEYGKNENETALNHFEKALDLLPKSHTDRATLFNSIGLIHSKEAKYDLALTNFKKALEILVKNGNSSSDADIASSYNNIALTHYNKGEVDAELKNYQKALDIRSKILPANHPDIATLYSNIGTAYSDKNDYKQALDNLRLALNIRTKTLPPNHYDIAANYNNIGTVNSRNGEYQIALEYFYKALDIFKLTLPKTHPSIKQTEQNIKIVNDKIR
;
A
#
# COMPACT_ATOMS: atom_id res chain seq x y z
N VAL A 1 -16.12 15.51 30.73
CA VAL A 1 -15.03 16.47 30.41
C VAL A 1 -14.36 16.02 29.12
N LYS A 2 -14.07 16.95 28.19
CA LYS A 2 -13.27 16.78 26.97
C LYS A 2 -12.01 15.90 27.20
N GLY A 3 -11.58 15.15 26.19
CA GLY A 3 -10.26 14.48 26.17
C GLY A 3 -10.42 12.97 26.16
N VAL A 4 -9.98 12.26 25.13
CA VAL A 4 -8.61 12.26 24.65
C VAL A 4 -8.57 12.68 23.18
N TYR A 5 -8.34 13.97 22.94
CA TYR A 5 -7.55 14.38 21.78
C TYR A 5 -6.24 13.61 21.93
N MET A 6 -5.92 12.70 21.01
CA MET A 6 -4.52 12.37 20.76
C MET A 6 -3.81 13.71 20.74
N ASN A 7 -2.90 13.91 21.69
CA ASN A 7 -2.19 15.14 21.84
C ASN A 7 -1.51 15.36 20.48
N SER A 8 -2.06 16.25 19.65
CA SER A 8 -1.54 16.54 18.32
C SER A 8 -0.07 16.91 18.45
N LYS A 9 0.30 17.47 19.60
CA LYS A 9 1.67 17.63 20.08
C LYS A 9 2.51 16.34 20.04
N ILE A 10 2.07 15.20 20.56
CA ILE A 10 2.87 13.94 20.60
C ILE A 10 3.03 13.33 19.20
N LEU A 11 1.97 13.33 18.39
CA LEU A 11 2.03 12.87 17.00
C LEU A 11 2.92 13.80 16.16
N CYS A 12 2.75 15.11 16.29
CA CYS A 12 3.61 16.10 15.68
C CYS A 12 5.04 16.04 16.22
N GLU A 13 5.27 15.73 17.50
CA GLU A 13 6.58 15.57 18.13
C GLU A 13 7.32 14.36 17.56
N LYS A 14 6.62 13.24 17.32
CA LYS A 14 7.21 12.03 16.71
C LYS A 14 7.50 12.22 15.23
N ILE A 15 6.55 12.79 14.48
CA ILE A 15 6.77 13.20 13.08
C ILE A 15 7.89 14.25 13.00
N TRP A 16 8.02 15.10 14.01
CA TRP A 16 9.06 16.12 14.09
C TRP A 16 10.43 15.57 14.50
N GLN A 17 10.53 14.55 15.35
CA GLN A 17 11.79 13.83 15.56
C GLN A 17 12.27 13.22 14.24
N ASP A 18 11.35 12.65 13.46
CA ASP A 18 11.64 12.14 12.13
C ASP A 18 12.00 13.27 11.14
N VAL A 19 11.34 14.44 11.21
CA VAL A 19 11.60 15.61 10.34
C VAL A 19 12.86 16.39 10.73
N LYS A 20 13.27 16.44 12.01
CA LYS A 20 14.52 17.08 12.46
C LYS A 20 15.75 16.36 11.95
N VAL A 21 15.70 15.02 11.94
CA VAL A 21 16.70 14.17 11.28
C VAL A 21 16.76 14.47 9.77
N LEU A 22 15.65 14.93 9.20
CA LEU A 22 15.47 15.25 7.78
C LEU A 22 15.74 16.72 7.40
N SER A 23 16.39 17.54 8.23
CA SER A 23 16.88 18.86 7.77
C SER A 23 17.91 18.80 6.61
N ARG A 24 18.21 17.59 6.13
CA ARG A 24 18.90 17.24 4.88
C ARG A 24 18.00 16.32 4.02
N ILE A 25 16.88 16.82 3.47
CA ILE A 25 16.01 15.96 2.64
C ILE A 25 16.62 15.77 1.24
N ASP A 26 17.60 14.88 1.15
CA ASP A 26 18.27 14.56 -0.13
C ASP A 26 17.58 13.39 -0.88
N ASP A 27 16.56 12.74 -0.30
CA ASP A 27 15.78 11.67 -0.96
C ASP A 27 14.26 11.93 -0.89
N LEU A 28 13.79 12.82 -1.78
CA LEU A 28 12.41 13.34 -1.83
C LEU A 28 11.46 12.57 -2.77
N LEU A 29 11.87 11.43 -3.32
CA LEU A 29 11.07 10.75 -4.35
C LEU A 29 10.41 9.48 -3.81
N PRO A 30 9.10 9.54 -3.47
CA PRO A 30 8.34 8.32 -3.23
C PRO A 30 8.05 7.72 -4.60
N ILE A 31 8.71 6.61 -4.89
CA ILE A 31 8.50 5.83 -6.10
C ILE A 31 7.81 4.52 -5.76
N THR A 32 6.80 4.17 -6.53
CA THR A 32 6.24 2.81 -6.59
C THR A 32 6.56 2.27 -7.97
N ILE A 33 7.13 1.06 -8.03
CA ILE A 33 7.45 0.39 -9.29
C ILE A 33 6.52 -0.81 -9.44
N TYR A 34 5.98 -1.04 -10.64
CA TYR A 34 5.12 -2.18 -10.96
C TYR A 34 5.81 -3.11 -11.92
N SER A 35 6.02 -4.34 -11.48
CA SER A 35 6.45 -5.39 -12.38
C SER A 35 5.27 -5.91 -13.21
N ARG A 36 5.57 -6.37 -14.42
CA ARG A 36 4.58 -6.98 -15.32
C ARG A 36 3.98 -8.28 -14.74
N LEU A 37 4.71 -8.95 -13.85
CA LEU A 37 4.26 -10.14 -13.12
C LEU A 37 3.18 -9.79 -12.08
N ASP A 38 3.25 -8.61 -11.46
CA ASP A 38 2.29 -8.16 -10.45
C ASP A 38 0.92 -7.82 -11.05
N ALA A 39 0.87 -7.30 -12.28
CA ALA A 39 -0.38 -7.02 -12.99
C ALA A 39 -1.19 -8.31 -13.26
N VAL A 40 -0.50 -9.42 -13.51
CA VAL A 40 -1.11 -10.75 -13.71
C VAL A 40 -1.54 -11.38 -12.38
N ASN A 41 -0.73 -11.25 -11.33
CA ASN A 41 -1.00 -11.84 -10.01
C ASN A 41 -2.05 -11.07 -9.18
N ASN A 42 -2.21 -9.76 -9.40
CA ASN A 42 -3.21 -8.93 -8.70
C ASN A 42 -4.64 -9.13 -9.23
N SER A 43 -4.84 -9.97 -10.24
CA SER A 43 -6.18 -10.35 -10.74
C SER A 43 -6.99 -11.16 -9.71
N THR A 44 -6.35 -11.74 -8.69
CA THR A 44 -7.00 -12.66 -7.73
C THR A 44 -6.44 -12.62 -6.30
N ALA A 45 -5.46 -11.76 -6.01
CA ALA A 45 -4.83 -11.69 -4.69
C ALA A 45 -5.69 -10.93 -3.67
N THR A 46 -6.26 -11.64 -2.69
CA THR A 46 -6.62 -11.05 -1.41
C THR A 46 -5.33 -10.55 -0.75
N ILE A 47 -5.24 -9.24 -0.54
CA ILE A 47 -4.12 -8.60 0.16
C ILE A 47 -4.16 -9.08 1.62
N ASN A 48 -3.49 -10.19 1.89
CA ASN A 48 -3.13 -10.62 3.24
C ASN A 48 -1.87 -9.86 3.66
N ASN A 49 -2.03 -8.93 4.60
CA ASN A 49 -1.13 -8.40 5.65
C ASN A 49 0.42 -8.53 5.59
N SER A 50 1.06 -8.75 4.45
CA SER A 50 2.52 -8.67 4.34
C SER A 50 2.94 -7.91 3.08
N THR A 51 3.30 -6.64 3.30
CA THR A 51 4.42 -5.94 2.65
C THR A 51 4.67 -6.27 1.17
N SER A 52 3.85 -5.72 0.27
CA SER A 52 4.31 -5.47 -1.10
C SER A 52 4.05 -4.01 -1.46
N ASP A 53 5.13 -3.30 -1.81
CA ASP A 53 5.14 -1.91 -2.28
C ASP A 53 4.15 -1.63 -3.41
N ASN A 54 3.69 -2.68 -4.10
CA ASN A 54 2.76 -2.67 -5.22
C ASN A 54 1.33 -2.23 -4.81
N SER A 55 0.95 -2.48 -3.55
CA SER A 55 -0.36 -2.08 -3.00
C SER A 55 -0.42 -0.59 -2.62
N LEU A 56 0.72 0.05 -2.36
CA LEU A 56 0.79 1.40 -1.81
C LEU A 56 0.15 2.44 -2.74
N PHE A 57 0.44 2.40 -4.04
CA PHE A 57 -0.15 3.35 -4.98
C PHE A 57 -1.66 3.26 -5.10
N ILE A 58 -2.21 2.03 -5.15
CA ILE A 58 -3.66 1.84 -5.21
C ILE A 58 -4.26 2.55 -4.01
N TRP A 59 -3.66 2.34 -2.83
CA TRP A 59 -4.10 3.01 -1.63
C TRP A 59 -3.92 4.52 -1.65
N TYR A 60 -2.82 5.06 -2.21
CA TYR A 60 -2.68 6.50 -2.45
C TYR A 60 -3.82 7.05 -3.30
N GLN A 61 -4.09 6.42 -4.45
CA GLN A 61 -5.15 6.88 -5.36
C GLN A 61 -6.52 6.83 -4.71
N LEU A 62 -6.84 5.72 -4.02
CA LEU A 62 -8.09 5.56 -3.27
C LEU A 62 -8.23 6.63 -2.19
N PHE A 63 -7.16 6.90 -1.45
CA PHE A 63 -7.15 7.90 -0.39
C PHE A 63 -7.38 9.31 -0.92
N PHE A 64 -6.68 9.71 -1.99
CA PHE A 64 -6.89 11.01 -2.63
C PHE A 64 -8.32 11.18 -3.13
N GLN A 65 -8.91 10.13 -3.71
CA GLN A 65 -10.30 10.18 -4.14
C GLN A 65 -11.26 10.35 -2.95
N ALA A 66 -11.04 9.61 -1.86
CA ALA A 66 -11.84 9.72 -0.63
C ALA A 66 -11.77 11.13 -0.03
N ILE A 67 -10.57 11.73 0.04
CA ILE A 67 -10.34 13.09 0.52
C ILE A 67 -11.10 14.15 -0.30
N ILE A 68 -11.18 13.97 -1.61
CA ILE A 68 -11.82 14.96 -2.48
C ILE A 68 -13.33 14.87 -2.39
N GLN A 69 -13.87 13.65 -2.31
CA GLN A 69 -15.30 13.43 -2.08
C GLN A 69 -15.75 13.96 -0.72
N LEU A 70 -14.89 13.85 0.30
CA LEU A 70 -15.06 14.41 1.63
C LEU A 70 -15.45 15.89 1.60
N GLN A 71 -14.67 16.72 0.92
CA GLN A 71 -14.92 18.17 0.85
C GLN A 71 -16.14 18.54 0.00
N GLN A 72 -16.48 17.76 -1.02
CA GLN A 72 -17.67 18.01 -1.85
C GLN A 72 -18.99 17.79 -1.09
N ASN A 73 -18.96 16.90 -0.09
CA ASN A 73 -20.13 16.47 0.68
C ASN A 73 -20.19 17.06 2.10
N GLU A 74 -19.12 17.68 2.61
CA GLU A 74 -19.24 18.48 3.82
C GLU A 74 -20.25 19.61 3.57
N PRO A 75 -21.30 19.75 4.40
CA PRO A 75 -22.22 20.86 4.25
C PRO A 75 -21.41 22.14 4.30
N LYS A 76 -21.62 23.05 3.33
CA LYS A 76 -21.08 24.41 3.37
C LYS A 76 -21.50 25.03 4.71
N LYS A 77 -20.69 24.87 5.75
CA LYS A 77 -20.93 25.54 7.02
C LYS A 77 -20.79 27.03 6.72
N SER A 78 -21.96 27.68 6.72
CA SER A 78 -22.19 29.10 6.97
C SER A 78 -20.92 29.96 7.01
N THR A 79 -20.65 30.70 5.94
CA THR A 79 -19.89 31.99 5.87
C THR A 79 -18.55 32.11 6.61
N THR A 80 -18.01 31.04 7.16
CA THR A 80 -16.78 31.00 7.94
C THR A 80 -15.87 29.95 7.31
N LYS A 81 -15.14 30.37 6.27
CA LYS A 81 -14.00 29.65 5.67
C LYS A 81 -12.84 29.41 6.67
N THR A 82 -13.09 29.62 7.97
CA THR A 82 -12.19 29.95 9.07
C THR A 82 -12.22 28.91 10.21
N THR A 83 -12.19 27.59 9.90
CA THR A 83 -12.06 26.57 10.96
C THR A 83 -10.92 25.59 10.75
N THR A 84 -10.81 24.92 9.60
CA THR A 84 -9.73 23.94 9.35
C THR A 84 -8.37 24.58 9.02
N MET A 85 -8.37 25.67 8.24
CA MET A 85 -7.14 26.43 7.94
C MET A 85 -6.61 27.11 9.20
N ASP A 86 -7.49 27.72 9.99
CA ASP A 86 -7.09 28.37 11.24
C ASP A 86 -6.61 27.35 12.28
N GLU A 87 -7.21 26.17 12.37
CA GLU A 87 -6.68 25.07 13.18
C GLU A 87 -5.27 24.66 12.72
N LEU A 88 -5.04 24.49 11.42
CA LEU A 88 -3.72 24.17 10.87
C LEU A 88 -2.69 25.26 11.18
N LEU A 89 -3.03 26.53 10.90
CA LEU A 89 -2.17 27.68 11.14
C LEU A 89 -1.88 27.84 12.63
N ASN A 90 -2.87 27.69 13.51
CA ASN A 90 -2.69 27.79 14.95
C ASN A 90 -1.80 26.69 15.50
N VAL A 91 -1.97 25.44 15.02
CA VAL A 91 -1.06 24.33 15.35
C VAL A 91 0.37 24.67 14.93
N CYS A 92 0.56 25.22 13.73
CA CYS A 92 1.88 25.64 13.25
C CYS A 92 2.46 26.82 14.06
N LYS A 93 1.65 27.83 14.44
CA LYS A 93 2.09 29.03 15.16
C LYS A 93 2.43 28.76 16.62
N GLU A 94 1.61 27.99 17.35
CA GLU A 94 1.89 27.61 18.73
C GLU A 94 3.17 26.78 18.83
N TYR A 95 3.44 25.94 17.83
CA TYR A 95 4.67 25.16 17.75
C TYR A 95 5.93 26.04 17.67
N TYR A 96 5.89 27.12 16.87
CA TYR A 96 6.98 28.08 16.73
C TYR A 96 6.82 29.29 17.65
N ARG A 97 6.17 29.14 18.80
CA ARG A 97 6.03 30.23 19.78
C ARG A 97 7.38 30.90 20.13
N GLY A 98 8.49 30.17 20.01
CA GLY A 98 9.87 30.66 20.18
C GLY A 98 10.69 30.92 18.89
N ASN A 99 10.15 30.73 17.68
CA ASN A 99 10.85 31.00 16.41
C ASN A 99 10.07 32.03 15.58
N SER A 100 10.48 33.30 15.70
CA SER A 100 9.83 34.43 15.03
C SER A 100 9.88 34.36 13.51
N THR A 101 10.92 33.74 12.94
CA THR A 101 11.10 33.65 11.48
C THR A 101 10.08 32.71 10.86
N GLU A 102 9.91 31.51 11.42
CA GLU A 102 8.93 30.54 10.92
C GLU A 102 7.49 31.02 11.18
N ARG A 103 7.22 31.70 12.30
CA ARG A 103 5.90 32.32 12.51
C ARG A 103 5.57 33.35 11.44
N LYS A 104 6.52 34.21 11.08
CA LYS A 104 6.35 35.17 10.00
C LYS A 104 6.07 34.48 8.66
N LEU A 105 6.78 33.38 8.35
CA LEU A 105 6.52 32.60 7.13
C LEU A 105 5.12 31.96 7.13
N ILE A 106 4.61 31.53 8.29
CA ILE A 106 3.25 30.99 8.43
C ILE A 106 2.20 32.10 8.26
N ASP A 107 2.47 33.30 8.79
CA ASP A 107 1.61 34.47 8.61
C ASP A 107 1.58 34.91 7.13
N GLU A 108 2.74 35.02 6.47
CA GLU A 108 2.84 35.30 5.03
C GLU A 108 2.05 34.27 4.20
N PHE A 109 2.21 32.98 4.50
CA PHE A 109 1.44 31.91 3.85
C PHE A 109 -0.07 32.11 4.00
N SER A 110 -0.55 32.50 5.18
CA SER A 110 -1.96 32.77 5.42
C SER A 110 -2.47 33.90 4.52
N ASP A 111 -1.70 34.99 4.40
CA ASP A 111 -2.05 36.14 3.59
C ASP A 111 -2.09 35.79 2.08
N ASP A 112 -1.08 35.05 1.60
CA ASP A 112 -0.98 34.63 0.21
C ASP A 112 -2.07 33.62 -0.18
N TYR A 113 -2.42 32.71 0.73
CA TYR A 113 -3.53 31.76 0.53
C TYR A 113 -4.88 32.50 0.42
N MET A 114 -5.10 33.53 1.24
CA MET A 114 -6.32 34.36 1.16
C MET A 114 -6.39 35.17 -0.15
N ALA A 115 -5.25 35.54 -0.72
CA ALA A 115 -5.17 36.17 -2.04
C ALA A 115 -5.42 35.22 -3.23
N SER A 116 -5.74 33.94 -2.98
CA SER A 116 -6.01 32.89 -3.99
C SER A 116 -4.80 32.43 -4.81
N ASN A 117 -3.58 32.68 -4.35
CA ASN A 117 -2.33 32.23 -4.98
C ASN A 117 -1.88 30.86 -4.43
N VAL A 118 -2.69 29.80 -4.59
CA VAL A 118 -2.48 28.54 -3.86
C VAL A 118 -1.37 27.65 -4.44
N LEU A 119 -0.89 27.86 -5.66
CA LEU A 119 0.35 27.16 -6.11
C LEU A 119 1.62 27.84 -5.60
N TRP A 120 1.53 29.11 -5.19
CA TRP A 120 2.67 29.93 -4.78
C TRP A 120 3.39 29.37 -3.55
N TRP A 121 2.64 28.96 -2.51
CA TRP A 121 3.23 28.47 -1.26
C TRP A 121 3.96 27.13 -1.39
N TRP A 122 3.56 26.31 -2.36
CA TRP A 122 4.19 25.02 -2.61
C TRP A 122 5.54 25.18 -3.31
N THR A 123 5.67 26.17 -4.21
CA THR A 123 6.94 26.49 -4.89
C THR A 123 7.97 27.18 -3.98
N ARG A 124 7.54 27.64 -2.79
CA ARG A 124 8.40 28.18 -1.74
C ARG A 124 8.74 27.05 -0.76
N GLU A 125 10.02 26.83 -0.48
CA GLU A 125 10.49 25.80 0.46
C GLU A 125 10.19 26.20 1.91
N THR A 126 8.90 26.22 2.26
CA THR A 126 8.39 26.57 3.59
C THR A 126 8.29 25.33 4.46
N PHE A 127 8.22 25.51 5.78
CA PHE A 127 7.91 24.41 6.70
C PHE A 127 6.64 23.64 6.30
N LEU A 128 5.59 24.34 5.88
CA LEU A 128 4.34 23.74 5.44
C LEU A 128 4.53 22.81 4.22
N SER A 129 5.29 23.26 3.22
CA SER A 129 5.61 22.46 2.02
C SER A 129 6.38 21.18 2.37
N ARG A 130 7.28 21.23 3.37
CA ARG A 130 8.06 20.07 3.84
C ARG A 130 7.19 19.05 4.57
N VAL A 131 6.31 19.52 5.48
CA VAL A 131 5.39 18.64 6.19
C VAL A 131 4.39 18.00 5.23
N PHE A 132 3.84 18.76 4.30
CA PHE A 132 2.96 18.25 3.27
C PHE A 132 3.64 17.18 2.42
N THR A 133 4.84 17.47 1.92
CA THR A 133 5.66 16.52 1.15
C THR A 133 5.98 15.25 1.94
N LYS A 134 6.33 15.37 3.22
CA LYS A 134 6.58 14.22 4.09
C LYS A 134 5.30 13.40 4.33
N SER A 135 4.18 14.06 4.55
CA SER A 135 2.88 13.39 4.74
C SER A 135 2.50 12.57 3.52
N LEU A 136 2.79 13.10 2.32
CA LEU A 136 2.69 12.35 1.07
C LEU A 136 3.70 11.20 1.01
N LEU A 137 4.97 11.43 1.31
CA LEU A 137 6.01 10.39 1.32
C LEU A 137 5.68 9.21 2.26
N THR A 138 5.05 9.46 3.41
CA THR A 138 4.76 8.44 4.43
C THR A 138 3.31 7.97 4.44
N LEU A 139 2.48 8.45 3.50
CA LEU A 139 1.03 8.22 3.47
C LEU A 139 0.38 8.46 4.85
N ASN A 140 0.75 9.55 5.53
CA ASN A 140 0.21 9.86 6.84
C ASN A 140 -1.24 10.37 6.71
N ILE A 141 -2.20 9.47 6.91
CA ILE A 141 -3.62 9.71 6.69
C ILE A 141 -4.16 10.85 7.56
N ASP A 142 -3.74 10.94 8.83
CA ASP A 142 -4.17 12.01 9.75
C ASP A 142 -3.73 13.39 9.26
N LEU A 143 -2.45 13.53 8.89
CA LEU A 143 -1.94 14.79 8.35
C LEU A 143 -2.59 15.09 7.01
N LEU A 144 -2.64 14.13 6.09
CA LEU A 144 -3.21 14.36 4.78
C LEU A 144 -4.71 14.73 4.85
N TYR A 145 -5.44 14.18 5.82
CA TYR A 145 -6.80 14.63 6.15
C TYR A 145 -6.83 16.09 6.60
N LEU A 146 -5.91 16.54 7.46
CA LEU A 146 -5.79 17.96 7.80
C LEU A 146 -5.43 18.82 6.58
N TYR A 147 -4.60 18.30 5.68
CA TYR A 147 -4.21 18.93 4.41
C TYR A 147 -5.25 18.78 3.29
N GLN A 148 -6.43 18.20 3.55
CA GLN A 148 -7.41 17.85 2.51
C GLN A 148 -7.81 19.04 1.64
N PHE A 149 -7.95 20.23 2.24
CA PHE A 149 -8.34 21.43 1.53
C PHE A 149 -7.22 21.93 0.58
N LEU A 150 -5.95 21.86 1.00
CA LEU A 150 -4.80 22.20 0.16
C LEU A 150 -4.64 21.22 -0.99
N ILE A 151 -4.84 19.93 -0.72
CA ILE A 151 -4.82 18.87 -1.74
C ILE A 151 -5.88 19.15 -2.80
N ASN A 152 -7.12 19.41 -2.39
CA ASN A 152 -8.22 19.63 -3.31
C ASN A 152 -8.04 20.94 -4.10
N ASP A 153 -7.64 22.02 -3.44
CA ASP A 153 -7.44 23.30 -4.13
C ASP A 153 -6.31 23.21 -5.15
N MET A 154 -5.19 22.58 -4.81
CA MET A 154 -4.09 22.33 -5.76
C MET A 154 -4.55 21.50 -6.96
N GLN A 155 -5.35 20.43 -6.75
CA GLN A 155 -5.90 19.66 -7.87
C GLN A 155 -6.85 20.48 -8.75
N ASN A 156 -7.72 21.29 -8.15
CA ASN A 156 -8.66 22.13 -8.89
C ASN A 156 -7.92 23.21 -9.71
N GLN A 157 -6.87 23.81 -9.15
CA GLN A 157 -6.04 24.78 -9.86
C GLN A 157 -5.26 24.14 -11.00
N MET A 158 -4.65 22.98 -10.78
CA MET A 158 -3.99 22.23 -11.84
C MET A 158 -4.97 21.88 -12.98
N LEU A 159 -6.19 21.43 -12.64
CA LEU A 159 -7.22 21.11 -13.62
C LEU A 159 -7.68 22.34 -14.41
N LYS A 160 -7.94 23.46 -13.73
CA LYS A 160 -8.32 24.72 -14.37
C LYS A 160 -7.22 25.21 -15.32
N GLN A 161 -5.97 25.15 -14.86
CA GLN A 161 -4.82 25.57 -15.65
C GLN A 161 -4.61 24.68 -16.88
N TYR A 162 -4.78 23.37 -16.72
CA TYR A 162 -4.80 22.45 -17.85
C TYR A 162 -5.91 22.82 -18.86
N GLN A 163 -7.15 23.06 -18.39
CA GLN A 163 -8.26 23.41 -19.28
C GLN A 163 -7.98 24.68 -20.09
N LEU A 164 -7.38 25.69 -19.48
CA LEU A 164 -6.95 26.91 -20.16
C LEU A 164 -5.88 26.64 -21.22
N GLN A 165 -4.91 25.78 -20.91
CA GLN A 165 -3.78 25.49 -21.81
C GLN A 165 -4.19 24.66 -23.03
N PHE A 166 -5.08 23.68 -22.84
CA PHE A 166 -5.30 22.63 -23.85
C PHE A 166 -6.73 22.55 -24.39
N LEU A 167 -7.76 23.04 -23.68
CA LEU A 167 -9.17 22.84 -24.04
C LEU A 167 -9.87 24.12 -24.51
N ASN A 168 -9.59 25.28 -23.90
CA ASN A 168 -10.20 26.56 -24.30
C ASN A 168 -9.63 27.15 -25.60
N ASN A 169 -8.54 26.59 -26.12
CA ASN A 169 -7.84 27.07 -27.33
C ASN A 169 -8.41 26.53 -28.66
N GLN A 170 -9.60 25.91 -28.68
CA GLN A 170 -10.20 25.40 -29.93
C GLN A 170 -11.04 26.42 -30.71
N ASN A 171 -11.33 27.62 -30.17
CA ASN A 171 -12.33 28.53 -30.75
C ASN A 171 -11.86 29.94 -31.18
N THR A 172 -10.55 30.22 -31.30
CA THR A 172 -10.09 31.52 -31.85
C THR A 172 -9.02 31.36 -32.93
N THR A 173 -9.37 31.78 -34.15
CA THR A 173 -8.55 31.78 -35.38
C THR A 173 -7.33 32.72 -35.34
N LYS A 174 -6.98 33.26 -34.17
CA LYS A 174 -5.82 34.13 -33.97
C LYS A 174 -4.97 33.59 -32.82
N GLN A 175 -4.22 32.51 -33.07
CA GLN A 175 -2.89 32.27 -32.49
C GLN A 175 -2.32 30.96 -33.04
N LYS A 176 -1.57 31.04 -34.15
CA LYS A 176 -0.76 29.94 -34.70
C LYS A 176 0.54 29.68 -33.92
N ASN A 177 0.75 30.33 -32.77
CA ASN A 177 1.99 30.28 -31.97
C ASN A 177 1.73 30.06 -30.47
N ILE A 178 0.73 29.27 -30.07
CA ILE A 178 0.79 28.64 -28.73
C ILE A 178 1.56 27.35 -28.93
N ASN A 179 2.86 27.43 -28.60
CA ASN A 179 3.82 26.35 -28.62
C ASN A 179 3.17 25.05 -28.14
N THR A 180 3.21 24.01 -28.98
CA THR A 180 3.18 22.63 -28.52
C THR A 180 4.18 22.55 -27.37
N LEU A 181 3.72 22.27 -26.15
CA LEU A 181 4.62 22.11 -25.02
C LEU A 181 5.77 21.18 -25.42
N ASP A 182 7.01 21.55 -25.05
CA ASP A 182 8.19 20.74 -25.31
C ASP A 182 7.92 19.28 -24.95
N GLN A 183 8.33 18.35 -25.82
CA GLN A 183 8.02 16.92 -25.68
C GLN A 183 8.87 16.24 -24.60
N THR A 184 9.76 16.97 -23.94
CA THR A 184 10.69 16.43 -22.96
C THR A 184 10.90 17.40 -21.81
N TYR A 185 10.72 16.90 -20.58
CA TYR A 185 10.91 17.64 -19.35
C TYR A 185 12.02 17.01 -18.51
N TYR A 186 12.63 17.83 -17.66
CA TYR A 186 13.81 17.44 -16.92
C TYR A 186 13.62 17.68 -15.42
N ARG A 187 14.15 16.75 -14.62
CA ARG A 187 14.27 16.91 -13.18
C ARG A 187 15.54 16.26 -12.72
N GLY A 188 16.24 16.93 -11.82
CA GLY A 188 17.41 16.34 -11.19
C GLY A 188 17.29 16.38 -9.66
N GLN A 189 17.77 15.32 -9.01
CA GLN A 189 17.73 15.16 -7.55
C GLN A 189 18.70 14.06 -7.07
N ALA A 190 18.86 13.91 -5.75
CA ALA A 190 19.48 12.72 -5.17
C ALA A 190 18.46 11.60 -4.95
N VAL A 191 18.96 10.36 -4.98
CA VAL A 191 18.20 9.13 -4.73
C VAL A 191 19.07 8.18 -3.91
N SER A 192 18.50 7.53 -2.90
CA SER A 192 19.22 6.52 -2.10
C SER A 192 19.66 5.32 -2.93
N ASN A 193 20.73 4.64 -2.49
CA ASN A 193 21.25 3.46 -3.17
C ASN A 193 20.21 2.32 -3.28
N GLU A 194 19.38 2.12 -2.25
CA GLU A 194 18.31 1.13 -2.25
C GLU A 194 17.30 1.40 -3.38
N LYS A 195 16.77 2.63 -3.45
CA LYS A 195 15.82 3.02 -4.50
C LYS A 195 16.44 2.97 -5.88
N LEU A 196 17.69 3.42 -6.04
CA LEU A 196 18.37 3.37 -7.33
C LEU A 196 18.57 1.92 -7.79
N THR A 197 18.94 1.02 -6.89
CA THR A 197 19.08 -0.42 -7.19
C THR A 197 17.75 -1.01 -7.64
N LYS A 198 16.65 -0.63 -6.96
CA LYS A 198 15.30 -1.03 -7.35
C LYS A 198 14.93 -0.52 -8.75
N ILE A 199 15.17 0.77 -9.05
CA ILE A 199 14.92 1.34 -10.38
C ILE A 199 15.74 0.62 -11.46
N LYS A 200 17.02 0.34 -11.20
CA LYS A 200 17.91 -0.36 -12.13
C LYS A 200 17.42 -1.77 -12.48
N GLY A 201 16.81 -2.48 -11.52
CA GLY A 201 16.21 -3.80 -11.74
C GLY A 201 14.92 -3.78 -12.55
N SER A 202 14.37 -2.60 -12.84
CA SER A 202 12.99 -2.41 -13.33
C SER A 202 12.92 -1.71 -14.70
N VAL A 203 13.97 -1.82 -15.51
CA VAL A 203 13.94 -1.32 -16.90
C VAL A 203 12.83 -2.04 -17.69
N GLY A 204 11.98 -1.27 -18.38
CA GLY A 204 10.80 -1.78 -19.10
C GLY A 204 9.50 -1.80 -18.29
N GLU A 205 9.60 -1.66 -16.97
CA GLU A 205 8.49 -1.64 -16.02
C GLU A 205 7.83 -0.26 -15.89
N LEU A 206 6.72 -0.20 -15.14
CA LEU A 206 6.01 1.05 -14.85
C LEU A 206 6.49 1.63 -13.51
N LEU A 207 6.60 2.95 -13.46
CA LEU A 207 7.03 3.75 -12.31
C LEU A 207 5.95 4.78 -12.02
N SER A 208 5.37 4.74 -10.83
CA SER A 208 4.51 5.80 -10.30
C SER A 208 5.27 6.65 -9.31
N ILE A 209 5.05 7.96 -9.36
CA ILE A 209 5.58 8.91 -8.38
C ILE A 209 4.45 9.34 -7.46
N ASN A 210 4.51 8.97 -6.18
CA ASN A 210 3.44 9.22 -5.21
C ASN A 210 3.57 10.61 -4.56
N ASN A 211 3.89 11.62 -5.37
CA ASN A 211 3.93 13.02 -4.99
C ASN A 211 3.74 13.91 -6.22
N TYR A 212 3.49 15.19 -6.01
CA TYR A 212 3.60 16.20 -7.05
C TYR A 212 5.06 16.33 -7.48
N LEU A 213 5.31 16.19 -8.77
CA LEU A 213 6.66 16.14 -9.33
C LEU A 213 6.94 17.42 -10.12
N PRO A 214 7.68 18.39 -9.54
CA PRO A 214 8.14 19.54 -10.29
C PRO A 214 9.23 19.15 -11.28
N THR A 215 9.11 19.69 -12.49
CA THR A 215 10.02 19.48 -13.61
C THR A 215 10.21 20.80 -14.36
N THR A 216 11.23 20.90 -15.20
CA THR A 216 11.51 22.10 -15.99
C THR A 216 11.71 21.75 -17.47
N LYS A 217 11.40 22.70 -18.36
CA LYS A 217 11.74 22.63 -19.79
C LYS A 217 13.25 22.77 -20.04
N HIS A 218 14.00 23.33 -19.10
CA HIS A 218 15.42 23.61 -19.29
C HIS A 218 16.33 22.53 -18.72
N ARG A 219 16.90 21.71 -19.62
CA ARG A 219 17.89 20.66 -19.28
C ARG A 219 19.04 21.19 -18.41
N SER A 220 19.59 22.34 -18.76
CA SER A 220 20.73 22.95 -18.06
C SER A 220 20.42 23.32 -16.61
N ARG A 221 19.19 23.77 -16.32
CA ARG A 221 18.77 24.09 -14.95
C ARG A 221 18.62 22.85 -14.10
N ALA A 222 17.92 21.82 -14.59
CA ALA A 222 17.80 20.55 -13.89
C ALA A 222 19.19 19.94 -13.58
N LEU A 223 20.14 20.06 -14.52
CA LEU A 223 21.51 19.62 -14.32
C LEU A 223 22.25 20.45 -13.27
N ASN A 224 22.10 21.77 -13.29
CA ASN A 224 22.69 22.68 -12.30
C ASN A 224 22.13 22.43 -10.89
N THR A 225 20.84 22.13 -10.75
CA THR A 225 20.22 21.80 -9.46
C THR A 225 20.89 20.59 -8.81
N VAL A 226 21.17 19.54 -9.59
CA VAL A 226 21.84 18.32 -9.08
C VAL A 226 23.30 18.58 -8.75
N LYS A 227 23.99 19.37 -9.57
CA LYS A 227 25.41 19.67 -9.39
C LYS A 227 25.68 20.59 -8.20
N LYS A 228 24.81 21.58 -7.96
CA LYS A 228 24.95 22.55 -6.87
C LYS A 228 24.42 22.04 -5.52
N GLY A 229 23.43 21.16 -5.53
CA GLY A 229 22.68 20.80 -4.33
C GLY A 229 23.27 19.67 -3.48
N LEU A 230 24.16 18.83 -4.01
CA LEU A 230 24.45 17.53 -3.40
C LEU A 230 25.94 17.15 -3.49
N GLN A 231 26.62 17.03 -2.36
CA GLN A 231 27.85 16.24 -2.25
C GLN A 231 27.42 14.76 -2.19
N PRO A 232 27.79 13.90 -3.16
CA PRO A 232 27.43 12.49 -3.11
C PRO A 232 27.97 11.88 -1.82
N THR A 233 27.09 11.42 -0.94
CA THR A 233 27.48 10.62 0.22
C THR A 233 27.55 9.14 -0.21
N THR A 234 28.19 8.28 0.58
CA THR A 234 28.26 6.84 0.29
C THR A 234 26.88 6.16 0.20
N SER A 235 25.80 6.82 0.65
CA SER A 235 24.43 6.29 0.66
C SER A 235 23.50 6.87 -0.42
N GLN A 236 23.95 7.84 -1.23
CA GLN A 236 23.10 8.56 -2.20
C GLN A 236 23.79 8.82 -3.53
N HIS A 237 22.99 8.80 -4.60
CA HIS A 237 23.45 9.02 -5.97
C HIS A 237 22.71 10.16 -6.63
N ARG A 238 23.43 10.91 -7.48
CA ARG A 238 22.86 11.93 -8.35
C ARG A 238 22.08 11.26 -9.48
N VAL A 239 20.81 11.65 -9.63
CA VAL A 239 19.90 11.11 -10.63
C VAL A 239 19.29 12.27 -11.43
N PHE A 240 19.23 12.07 -12.74
CA PHE A 240 18.65 12.99 -13.71
C PHE A 240 17.56 12.28 -14.49
N PHE A 241 16.32 12.74 -14.34
CA PHE A 241 15.17 12.24 -15.08
C PHE A 241 15.00 13.05 -16.37
N GLU A 242 14.91 12.32 -17.48
CA GLU A 242 14.49 12.84 -18.78
C GLU A 242 13.12 12.24 -19.10
N ILE A 243 12.07 13.06 -19.09
CA ILE A 243 10.68 12.62 -19.14
C ILE A 243 10.09 13.03 -20.48
N LYS A 244 9.80 12.07 -21.35
CA LYS A 244 9.13 12.29 -22.63
C LYS A 244 7.62 12.19 -22.49
N VAL A 245 6.89 13.10 -23.13
CA VAL A 245 5.42 13.11 -23.12
C VAL A 245 4.88 13.09 -24.54
N ASP A 246 4.04 12.10 -24.84
CA ASP A 246 3.44 11.93 -26.17
C ASP A 246 2.36 13.01 -26.44
N PRO A 247 2.47 13.81 -27.51
CA PRO A 247 1.48 14.81 -27.89
C PRO A 247 0.06 14.26 -28.11
N SER A 248 -0.09 12.99 -28.48
CA SER A 248 -1.41 12.36 -28.72
C SER A 248 -2.24 12.23 -27.43
N SER A 249 -1.58 12.04 -26.28
CA SER A 249 -2.20 12.01 -24.96
C SER A 249 -2.82 13.34 -24.52
N GLN A 250 -2.42 14.46 -25.14
CA GLN A 250 -2.90 15.80 -24.80
C GLN A 250 -4.31 16.08 -25.33
N ARG A 251 -4.77 15.34 -26.35
CA ARG A 251 -5.99 15.65 -27.13
C ARG A 251 -7.27 14.94 -26.66
N SER A 252 -7.20 14.14 -25.60
CA SER A 252 -8.38 13.47 -25.04
C SER A 252 -9.38 14.49 -24.48
N SER A 253 -10.58 14.53 -25.07
CA SER A 253 -11.69 15.47 -24.81
C SER A 253 -12.60 15.08 -23.64
N SER A 254 -12.28 14.01 -22.91
CA SER A 254 -13.13 13.54 -21.81
C SER A 254 -13.02 14.47 -20.59
N SER A 255 -14.11 15.15 -20.27
CA SER A 255 -14.27 16.05 -19.11
C SER A 255 -14.08 15.38 -17.74
N THR A 256 -14.01 14.05 -17.71
CA THR A 256 -13.90 13.19 -16.52
C THR A 256 -12.47 12.79 -16.14
N ILE A 257 -11.47 13.03 -16.99
CA ILE A 257 -10.09 12.61 -16.73
C ILE A 257 -9.36 13.70 -15.97
N LYS A 258 -8.93 13.41 -14.73
CA LYS A 258 -7.95 14.24 -14.02
C LYS A 258 -6.62 14.12 -14.76
N LYS A 259 -6.19 15.20 -15.39
CA LYS A 259 -5.00 15.16 -16.26
C LYS A 259 -3.72 15.39 -15.45
N PRO A 260 -2.61 14.71 -15.80
CA PRO A 260 -1.54 14.49 -14.84
C PRO A 260 -0.47 15.58 -14.81
N TYR A 261 -0.54 16.66 -15.59
CA TYR A 261 0.43 17.76 -15.50
C TYR A 261 -0.08 19.07 -16.08
N CYS A 262 0.47 20.20 -15.64
CA CYS A 262 0.21 21.50 -16.25
C CYS A 262 1.44 22.43 -16.15
N ASP A 263 1.48 23.44 -17.01
CA ASP A 263 2.48 24.51 -16.91
C ASP A 263 2.06 25.50 -15.82
N ILE A 264 2.86 25.60 -14.77
CA ILE A 264 2.61 26.46 -13.61
C ILE A 264 3.57 27.65 -13.57
N SER A 265 4.33 27.91 -14.62
CA SER A 265 5.37 28.96 -14.65
C SER A 265 4.82 30.35 -14.31
N GLN A 266 3.57 30.63 -14.72
CA GLN A 266 2.88 31.90 -14.44
C GLN A 266 2.20 31.94 -13.06
N LEU A 267 2.15 30.80 -12.36
CA LEU A 267 1.52 30.62 -11.04
C LEU A 267 2.55 30.41 -9.93
N ALA A 268 3.79 30.10 -10.29
CA ALA A 268 4.93 29.90 -9.40
C ALA A 268 5.48 31.23 -8.86
N HIS A 269 6.31 31.16 -7.82
CA HIS A 269 6.91 32.34 -7.19
C HIS A 269 7.67 33.22 -8.21
N PRO A 270 7.40 34.55 -8.32
CA PRO A 270 7.94 35.40 -9.39
C PRO A 270 9.47 35.51 -9.44
N SER A 271 10.16 35.31 -8.31
CA SER A 271 11.63 35.32 -8.26
C SER A 271 12.27 34.05 -8.85
N LYS A 272 11.45 33.05 -9.21
CA LYS A 272 11.83 31.78 -9.79
C LYS A 272 11.31 31.77 -11.23
N ASP A 273 12.16 32.09 -12.19
CA ASP A 273 11.85 32.11 -13.63
C ASP A 273 11.70 30.68 -14.18
N ASP A 274 10.90 29.81 -13.56
CA ASP A 274 11.24 28.39 -13.50
C ASP A 274 10.74 27.50 -14.65
N ASN A 275 9.98 28.03 -15.62
CA ASN A 275 9.41 27.25 -16.73
C ASN A 275 8.93 25.86 -16.26
N GLU A 276 8.22 25.88 -15.12
CA GLU A 276 7.96 24.74 -14.27
C GLU A 276 6.73 23.98 -14.76
N ILE A 277 6.92 22.70 -15.06
CA ILE A 277 5.86 21.75 -15.36
C ILE A 277 5.65 20.88 -14.13
N LEU A 278 4.43 20.92 -13.60
CA LEU A 278 4.08 20.15 -12.42
C LEU A 278 3.29 18.92 -12.83
N PHE A 279 3.81 17.73 -12.52
CA PHE A 279 3.01 16.50 -12.61
C PHE A 279 2.26 16.23 -11.30
N SER A 280 1.03 15.74 -11.41
CA SER A 280 0.16 15.41 -10.30
C SER A 280 0.62 14.14 -9.59
N CYS A 281 0.19 13.99 -8.33
CA CYS A 281 0.44 12.79 -7.54
C CYS A 281 -0.07 11.52 -8.23
N GLY A 282 0.80 10.50 -8.28
CA GLY A 282 0.52 9.19 -8.85
C GLY A 282 0.50 9.16 -10.37
N THR A 283 1.19 10.11 -11.02
CA THR A 283 1.48 10.01 -12.45
C THR A 283 2.36 8.80 -12.73
N ILE A 284 2.06 8.09 -13.82
CA ILE A 284 2.76 6.87 -14.22
C ILE A 284 3.65 7.12 -15.42
N PHE A 285 4.84 6.54 -15.35
CA PHE A 285 5.89 6.60 -16.35
C PHE A 285 6.38 5.19 -16.66
N ARG A 286 6.81 4.96 -17.90
CA ARG A 286 7.59 3.76 -18.24
C ARG A 286 9.08 4.06 -18.14
N ILE A 287 9.83 3.16 -17.52
CA ILE A 287 11.30 3.22 -17.47
C ILE A 287 11.84 2.66 -18.79
N ASN A 288 12.36 3.52 -19.66
CA ASN A 288 12.84 3.09 -20.99
C ASN A 288 14.29 2.59 -20.94
N SER A 289 15.17 3.40 -20.35
CA SER A 289 16.58 3.09 -20.22
C SER A 289 17.19 3.86 -19.05
N ILE A 290 18.30 3.33 -18.56
CA ILE A 290 19.10 3.94 -17.50
C ILE A 290 20.53 3.98 -18.00
N ASP A 291 21.08 5.18 -18.13
CA ASP A 291 22.44 5.43 -18.59
C ASP A 291 23.26 6.02 -17.43
N TYR A 292 24.59 5.91 -17.50
CA TYR A 292 25.49 6.60 -16.57
C TYR A 292 26.41 7.55 -17.34
N ASP A 293 26.39 8.80 -16.94
CA ASP A 293 27.27 9.85 -17.43
C ASP A 293 28.49 9.94 -16.50
N TYR A 294 29.61 9.37 -16.96
CA TYR A 294 30.86 9.29 -16.21
C TYR A 294 31.50 10.66 -15.97
N ASP A 295 31.37 11.58 -16.94
CA ASP A 295 31.97 12.92 -16.84
C ASP A 295 31.32 13.76 -15.73
N ASN A 296 30.03 13.49 -15.47
CA ASN A 296 29.23 14.21 -14.48
C ASN A 296 28.89 13.38 -13.22
N GLU A 297 29.36 12.13 -13.15
CA GLU A 297 29.02 11.13 -12.13
C GLU A 297 27.51 11.04 -11.88
N LEU A 298 26.73 10.91 -12.96
CA LEU A 298 25.30 11.14 -12.96
C LEU A 298 24.53 9.97 -13.60
N TRP A 299 23.54 9.42 -12.90
CA TRP A 299 22.62 8.45 -13.49
C TRP A 299 21.52 9.18 -14.26
N ILE A 300 21.34 8.84 -15.54
CA ILE A 300 20.31 9.39 -16.41
C ILE A 300 19.20 8.34 -16.56
N ILE A 301 18.00 8.65 -16.10
CA ILE A 301 16.84 7.78 -16.17
C ILE A 301 15.87 8.34 -17.19
N LYS A 302 15.69 7.63 -18.30
CA LYS A 302 14.79 8.04 -19.38
C LYS A 302 13.40 7.45 -19.16
N LEU A 303 12.43 8.32 -18.99
CA LEU A 303 11.04 8.02 -18.71
C LEU A 303 10.15 8.43 -19.89
N THR A 304 9.09 7.67 -20.15
CA THR A 304 7.99 8.11 -21.02
C THR A 304 6.70 8.15 -20.23
N TYR A 305 5.96 9.25 -20.29
CA TYR A 305 4.62 9.32 -19.72
C TYR A 305 3.70 8.26 -20.33
N TYR A 306 2.94 7.58 -19.49
CA TYR A 306 2.10 6.45 -19.86
C TYR A 306 0.61 6.81 -19.68
N ASP A 307 -0.16 6.93 -20.78
CA ASP A 307 -1.59 7.29 -20.76
C ASP A 307 -2.48 6.05 -20.53
N GLU A 308 -3.43 6.17 -19.59
CA GLU A 308 -4.33 5.14 -19.09
C GLU A 308 -5.13 4.42 -20.17
N LYS A 309 -5.45 5.10 -21.28
CA LYS A 309 -6.30 4.55 -22.35
C LYS A 309 -5.55 3.76 -23.44
N SER A 310 -4.22 3.80 -23.45
CA SER A 310 -3.44 3.40 -24.63
C SER A 310 -2.94 1.95 -24.62
N ASN A 311 -3.09 1.17 -23.53
CA ASN A 311 -2.52 -0.19 -23.48
C ASN A 311 -3.17 -1.16 -22.46
N SER A 312 -3.24 -2.44 -22.80
CA SER A 312 -3.89 -3.53 -22.05
C SER A 312 -3.27 -3.84 -20.68
N ASP A 313 -1.97 -3.64 -20.51
CA ASP A 313 -1.23 -4.00 -19.29
C ASP A 313 -1.67 -3.16 -18.07
N PHE A 314 -2.07 -1.89 -18.27
CA PHE A 314 -2.56 -1.02 -17.20
C PHE A 314 -4.08 -1.11 -17.03
N SER A 315 -4.81 -1.49 -18.08
CA SER A 315 -6.27 -1.62 -18.04
C SER A 315 -6.76 -2.61 -16.99
N GLN A 316 -6.02 -3.71 -16.74
CA GLN A 316 -6.39 -4.70 -15.72
C GLN A 316 -6.23 -4.14 -14.30
N LEU A 317 -5.10 -3.48 -14.02
CA LEU A 317 -4.86 -2.80 -12.74
C LEU A 317 -5.89 -1.68 -12.52
N PHE A 318 -6.18 -0.90 -13.56
CA PHE A 318 -7.20 0.13 -13.52
C PHE A 318 -8.61 -0.45 -13.31
N THR A 319 -8.93 -1.57 -13.95
CA THR A 319 -10.21 -2.28 -13.73
C THR A 319 -10.29 -2.79 -12.29
N TYR A 320 -9.23 -3.40 -11.76
CA TYR A 320 -9.17 -3.78 -10.34
C TYR A 320 -9.34 -2.57 -9.41
N MET A 321 -8.65 -1.46 -9.68
CA MET A 321 -8.83 -0.22 -8.92
C MET A 321 -10.27 0.28 -9.01
N GLN A 322 -10.87 0.26 -10.20
CA GLN A 322 -12.27 0.64 -10.38
C GLN A 322 -13.22 -0.34 -9.70
N ASP A 323 -12.93 -1.63 -9.65
CA ASP A 323 -13.74 -2.64 -8.98
C ASP A 323 -13.66 -2.49 -7.46
N GLU A 324 -12.46 -2.31 -6.90
CA GLU A 324 -12.29 -1.96 -5.49
C GLU A 324 -13.00 -0.63 -5.19
N LEU A 325 -12.79 0.41 -6.02
CA LEU A 325 -13.52 1.68 -5.92
C LEU A 325 -15.03 1.49 -6.02
N THR A 326 -15.50 0.57 -6.85
CA THR A 326 -16.92 0.29 -7.06
C THR A 326 -17.48 -0.43 -5.84
N LYS A 327 -16.75 -1.33 -5.17
CA LYS A 327 -17.14 -1.87 -3.85
C LYS A 327 -17.32 -0.76 -2.82
N TYR A 328 -16.49 0.29 -2.87
CA TYR A 328 -16.60 1.46 -1.98
C TYR A 328 -17.70 2.46 -2.42
N LYS A 329 -17.88 2.69 -3.73
CA LYS A 329 -18.88 3.61 -4.31
C LYS A 329 -20.31 3.05 -4.28
N THR A 330 -20.49 1.77 -4.57
CA THR A 330 -21.81 1.10 -4.62
C THR A 330 -22.45 0.96 -3.25
N LYS A 331 -21.65 0.79 -2.19
CA LYS A 331 -22.16 0.65 -0.83
C LYS A 331 -22.59 1.98 -0.18
N LYS A 332 -22.48 3.12 -0.87
CA LYS A 332 -22.79 4.46 -0.30
C LYS A 332 -22.06 4.68 1.05
N LEU A 333 -20.90 4.01 1.24
CA LEU A 333 -20.18 3.96 2.49
C LEU A 333 -19.67 5.36 2.83
N SER A 334 -19.86 5.76 4.08
CA SER A 334 -19.30 7.02 4.56
C SER A 334 -17.78 7.06 4.34
N TYR A 335 -17.28 8.21 3.95
CA TYR A 335 -15.86 8.47 3.73
C TYR A 335 -15.01 8.10 4.96
N PHE A 336 -15.54 8.22 6.18
CA PHE A 336 -14.82 7.84 7.40
C PHE A 336 -14.58 6.33 7.47
N VAL A 337 -15.51 5.52 6.95
CA VAL A 337 -15.29 4.07 6.80
C VAL A 337 -14.20 3.79 5.79
N THR A 338 -14.19 4.54 4.68
CA THR A 338 -13.14 4.44 3.67
C THR A 338 -11.77 4.79 4.27
N LEU A 339 -11.65 5.91 4.99
CA LEU A 339 -10.42 6.31 5.68
C LEU A 339 -9.97 5.32 6.75
N GLY A 340 -10.90 4.77 7.53
CA GLY A 340 -10.59 3.72 8.51
C GLY A 340 -10.09 2.45 7.85
N ASN A 341 -10.77 1.99 6.79
CA ASN A 341 -10.37 0.81 6.02
C ASN A 341 -9.00 0.99 5.35
N LEU A 342 -8.76 2.18 4.77
CA LEU A 342 -7.47 2.55 4.21
C LEU A 342 -6.37 2.56 5.27
N SER A 343 -6.63 3.19 6.42
CA SER A 343 -5.70 3.24 7.55
C SER A 343 -5.30 1.84 8.03
N ARG A 344 -6.27 0.93 8.09
CA ARG A 344 -6.04 -0.47 8.46
C ARG A 344 -5.27 -1.27 7.39
N LYS A 345 -5.51 -1.00 6.10
CA LYS A 345 -4.93 -1.75 4.96
C LYS A 345 -3.52 -1.29 4.56
N ILE A 346 -3.23 0.00 4.65
CA ILE A 346 -1.94 0.59 4.24
C ILE A 346 -0.80 0.29 5.23
N CYS A 347 -1.10 -0.03 6.49
CA CYS A 347 -0.10 0.06 7.56
C CYS A 347 0.36 -1.31 8.06
N SER A 348 1.68 -1.45 8.24
CA SER A 348 2.29 -2.52 9.03
C SER A 348 1.72 -2.52 10.47
N PRO A 349 1.58 -3.68 11.13
CA PRO A 349 0.94 -3.86 12.45
C PRO A 349 1.62 -3.17 13.67
N SER A 350 2.32 -2.04 13.50
CA SER A 350 2.94 -1.28 14.59
C SER A 350 2.05 -0.11 15.05
N SER A 351 1.27 -0.36 16.11
CA SER A 351 0.61 0.47 17.14
C SER A 351 0.23 1.96 16.95
N THR A 352 0.84 2.80 16.10
CA THR A 352 0.41 4.21 15.93
C THR A 352 -0.79 4.34 14.99
N ASN A 353 -0.91 3.46 14.01
CA ASN A 353 -1.85 3.64 12.89
C ASN A 353 -3.18 2.89 13.08
N GLU A 354 -3.18 1.83 13.90
CA GLU A 354 -4.42 1.23 14.41
C GLU A 354 -5.25 2.26 15.18
N HIS A 355 -4.58 3.15 15.92
CA HIS A 355 -5.25 4.21 16.66
C HIS A 355 -5.90 5.26 15.72
N THR A 356 -5.28 5.55 14.57
CA THR A 356 -5.88 6.39 13.52
C THR A 356 -7.11 5.75 12.89
N ALA A 357 -7.04 4.45 12.56
CA ALA A 357 -8.20 3.72 12.02
C ALA A 357 -9.35 3.68 13.05
N GLU A 358 -9.04 3.33 14.30
CA GLU A 358 -9.97 3.30 15.43
C GLU A 358 -10.65 4.66 15.64
N LYS A 359 -9.88 5.75 15.58
CA LYS A 359 -10.38 7.13 15.69
C LYS A 359 -11.44 7.44 14.62
N TYR A 360 -11.21 7.07 13.36
CA TYR A 360 -12.17 7.33 12.29
C TYR A 360 -13.46 6.52 12.44
N TYR A 361 -13.36 5.23 12.80
CA TYR A 361 -14.55 4.40 13.05
C TYR A 361 -15.35 4.91 14.26
N LYS A 362 -14.69 5.22 15.38
CA LYS A 362 -15.34 5.77 16.58
C LYS A 362 -16.00 7.11 16.32
N ARG A 363 -15.33 7.98 15.55
CA ARG A 363 -15.91 9.28 15.16
C ARG A 363 -17.19 9.10 14.37
N LEU A 364 -17.18 8.24 13.35
CA LEU A 364 -18.39 8.00 12.57
C LEU A 364 -19.53 7.44 13.45
N LEU A 365 -19.25 6.48 14.32
CA LEU A 365 -20.23 5.94 15.27
C LEU A 365 -20.81 7.01 16.20
N SER A 366 -20.04 8.06 16.55
CA SER A 366 -20.53 9.18 17.36
C SER A 366 -21.37 10.20 16.58
N GLU A 367 -21.14 10.31 15.26
CA GLU A 367 -21.82 11.27 14.38
C GLU A 367 -23.09 10.67 13.73
N THR A 368 -23.15 9.35 13.59
CA THR A 368 -24.29 8.64 12.99
C THR A 368 -25.28 8.20 14.06
N SER A 369 -26.25 9.07 14.38
CA SER A 369 -27.27 8.74 15.38
C SER A 369 -28.44 7.92 14.84
N THR A 370 -28.69 7.83 13.52
CA THR A 370 -29.73 6.95 12.95
C THR A 370 -29.54 6.72 11.44
N GLY A 371 -29.69 5.47 10.97
CA GLY A 371 -30.20 5.21 9.61
C GLY A 371 -29.39 4.30 8.67
N ASP A 372 -28.07 4.14 8.83
CA ASP A 372 -27.25 3.32 7.92
C ASP A 372 -26.59 2.13 8.65
N ASN A 373 -27.39 1.08 8.88
CA ASN A 373 -26.95 -0.13 9.55
C ASN A 373 -25.76 -0.81 8.83
N LEU A 374 -25.64 -0.67 7.50
CA LEU A 374 -24.54 -1.27 6.75
C LEU A 374 -23.23 -0.54 7.03
N THR A 375 -23.25 0.80 7.02
CA THR A 375 -22.09 1.63 7.38
C THR A 375 -21.68 1.43 8.85
N ILE A 376 -22.66 1.37 9.77
CA ILE A 376 -22.39 1.12 11.20
C ILE A 376 -21.81 -0.29 11.40
N ALA A 377 -22.34 -1.30 10.71
CA ALA A 377 -21.79 -2.66 10.76
C ALA A 377 -20.33 -2.72 10.28
N GLU A 378 -19.99 -2.00 9.22
CA GLU A 378 -18.62 -1.94 8.70
C GLU A 378 -17.66 -1.24 9.67
N CYS A 379 -18.12 -0.22 10.41
CA CYS A 379 -17.34 0.36 11.52
C CYS A 379 -17.06 -0.66 12.62
N TYR A 380 -18.07 -1.39 13.09
CA TYR A 380 -17.88 -2.40 14.11
C TYR A 380 -16.99 -3.54 13.63
N ARG A 381 -17.12 -3.97 12.37
CA ARG A 381 -16.19 -4.93 11.76
C ARG A 381 -14.76 -4.41 11.76
N GLY A 382 -14.54 -3.14 11.39
CA GLY A 382 -13.23 -2.49 11.41
C GLY A 382 -12.61 -2.45 12.81
N LEU A 383 -13.40 -2.06 13.82
CA LEU A 383 -12.98 -2.05 15.23
C LEU A 383 -12.63 -3.45 15.74
N GLY A 384 -13.46 -4.44 15.45
CA GLY A 384 -13.20 -5.83 15.85
C GLY A 384 -11.91 -6.38 15.24
N LEU A 385 -11.58 -6.03 14.00
CA LEU A 385 -10.30 -6.42 13.37
C LEU A 385 -9.09 -5.76 14.05
N ILE A 386 -9.21 -4.50 14.46
CA ILE A 386 -8.15 -3.78 15.19
C ILE A 386 -7.90 -4.44 16.55
N GLU A 387 -8.97 -4.69 17.31
CA GLU A 387 -8.88 -5.31 18.64
C GLU A 387 -8.36 -6.75 18.57
N TYR A 388 -8.76 -7.50 17.55
CA TYR A 388 -8.18 -8.81 17.27
C TYR A 388 -6.66 -8.74 17.06
N GLY A 389 -6.18 -7.73 16.32
CA GLY A 389 -4.74 -7.46 16.13
C GLY A 389 -4.01 -7.15 17.44
N LYS A 390 -4.68 -6.43 18.36
CA LYS A 390 -4.18 -6.14 19.73
C LYS A 390 -4.25 -7.36 20.67
N ASN A 391 -4.75 -8.50 20.21
CA ASN A 391 -5.06 -9.70 21.02
C ASN A 391 -6.18 -9.47 22.07
N GLU A 392 -7.03 -8.47 21.89
CA GLU A 392 -8.20 -8.19 22.74
C GLU A 392 -9.41 -8.97 22.21
N ASN A 393 -9.37 -10.31 22.33
CA ASN A 393 -10.33 -11.20 21.68
C ASN A 393 -11.79 -10.96 22.12
N GLU A 394 -12.03 -10.68 23.40
CA GLU A 394 -13.39 -10.51 23.93
C GLU A 394 -14.08 -9.25 23.37
N THR A 395 -13.36 -8.14 23.31
CA THR A 395 -13.88 -6.90 22.73
C THR A 395 -14.06 -7.05 21.22
N ALA A 396 -13.12 -7.75 20.55
CA ALA A 396 -13.22 -8.04 19.13
C ALA A 396 -14.49 -8.86 18.80
N LEU A 397 -14.77 -9.91 19.59
CA LEU A 397 -16.01 -10.69 19.47
C LEU A 397 -17.25 -9.81 19.66
N ASN A 398 -17.27 -8.96 20.68
CA ASN A 398 -18.39 -8.04 20.93
C ASN A 398 -18.64 -7.10 19.73
N HIS A 399 -17.58 -6.60 19.10
CA HIS A 399 -17.72 -5.79 17.90
C HIS A 399 -18.15 -6.58 16.67
N PHE A 400 -17.65 -7.80 16.46
CA PHE A 400 -18.11 -8.65 15.37
C PHE A 400 -19.58 -9.06 15.51
N GLU A 401 -20.05 -9.35 16.73
CA GLU A 401 -21.46 -9.66 16.99
C GLU A 401 -22.37 -8.44 16.74
N LYS A 402 -21.97 -7.24 17.20
CA LYS A 402 -22.70 -6.00 16.85
C LYS A 402 -22.81 -5.78 15.35
N ALA A 403 -21.75 -6.07 14.60
CA ALA A 403 -21.79 -6.00 13.14
C ALA A 403 -22.74 -7.05 12.54
N LEU A 404 -22.76 -8.27 13.08
CA LEU A 404 -23.68 -9.34 12.65
C LEU A 404 -25.16 -9.00 12.93
N ASP A 405 -25.46 -8.32 14.03
CA ASP A 405 -26.82 -7.91 14.40
C ASP A 405 -27.38 -6.84 13.44
N LEU A 406 -26.51 -5.98 12.94
CA LEU A 406 -26.87 -4.89 12.02
C LEU A 406 -26.99 -5.35 10.56
N LEU A 407 -26.25 -6.39 10.16
CA LEU A 407 -26.27 -6.89 8.78
C LEU A 407 -27.47 -7.81 8.51
N PRO A 408 -28.23 -7.62 7.40
CA PRO A 408 -29.27 -8.55 6.98
C PRO A 408 -28.73 -9.98 6.84
N LYS A 409 -29.52 -11.01 7.17
CA LYS A 409 -29.09 -12.42 7.10
C LYS A 409 -28.58 -12.85 5.71
N SER A 410 -29.07 -12.23 4.64
CA SER A 410 -28.64 -12.46 3.25
C SER A 410 -27.34 -11.75 2.88
N HIS A 411 -26.80 -10.90 3.75
CA HIS A 411 -25.66 -10.04 3.43
C HIS A 411 -24.35 -10.84 3.39
N THR A 412 -23.60 -10.71 2.30
CA THR A 412 -22.38 -11.47 2.01
C THR A 412 -21.27 -11.22 3.04
N ASP A 413 -21.13 -9.99 3.53
CA ASP A 413 -20.09 -9.62 4.51
C ASP A 413 -20.20 -10.38 5.84
N ARG A 414 -21.36 -10.97 6.15
CA ARG A 414 -21.51 -11.87 7.32
C ARG A 414 -20.56 -13.05 7.26
N ALA A 415 -20.19 -13.53 6.06
CA ALA A 415 -19.19 -14.58 5.90
C ALA A 415 -17.82 -14.15 6.45
N THR A 416 -17.43 -12.90 6.20
CA THR A 416 -16.15 -12.38 6.71
C THR A 416 -16.15 -12.27 8.24
N LEU A 417 -17.27 -11.87 8.84
CA LEU A 417 -17.43 -11.81 10.30
C LEU A 417 -17.37 -13.20 10.93
N PHE A 418 -18.09 -14.18 10.35
CA PHE A 418 -18.02 -15.55 10.83
C PHE A 418 -16.61 -16.15 10.69
N ASN A 419 -15.88 -15.87 9.61
CA ASN A 419 -14.48 -16.26 9.50
C ASN A 419 -13.61 -15.63 10.62
N SER A 420 -13.76 -14.33 10.90
CA SER A 420 -13.01 -13.66 11.97
C SER A 420 -13.32 -14.23 13.36
N ILE A 421 -14.60 -14.46 13.67
CA ILE A 421 -15.04 -15.09 14.92
C ILE A 421 -14.49 -16.52 15.01
N GLY A 422 -14.50 -17.27 13.90
CA GLY A 422 -13.94 -18.61 13.81
C GLY A 422 -12.43 -18.64 14.14
N LEU A 423 -11.68 -17.68 13.63
CA LEU A 423 -10.24 -17.54 13.91
C LEU A 423 -9.97 -17.25 15.40
N ILE A 424 -10.78 -16.39 16.04
CA ILE A 424 -10.68 -16.14 17.48
C ILE A 424 -10.94 -17.43 18.27
N HIS A 425 -12.03 -18.12 17.98
CA HIS A 425 -12.35 -19.38 18.66
C HIS A 425 -11.29 -20.46 18.45
N SER A 426 -10.69 -20.55 17.24
CA SER A 426 -9.60 -21.49 16.98
C SER A 426 -8.37 -21.19 17.83
N LYS A 427 -8.03 -19.90 18.02
CA LYS A 427 -6.91 -19.46 18.86
C LYS A 427 -7.15 -19.76 20.34
N GLU A 428 -8.40 -19.71 20.77
CA GLU A 428 -8.83 -20.05 22.13
C GLU A 428 -9.04 -21.55 22.36
N ALA A 429 -8.64 -22.40 21.41
CA ALA A 429 -8.86 -23.85 21.40
C ALA A 429 -10.35 -24.27 21.50
N LYS A 430 -11.29 -23.37 21.19
CA LYS A 430 -12.74 -23.62 21.10
C LYS A 430 -13.08 -24.15 19.70
N TYR A 431 -12.51 -25.30 19.34
CA TYR A 431 -12.49 -25.78 17.95
C TYR A 431 -13.88 -26.04 17.36
N ASP A 432 -14.84 -26.55 18.13
CA ASP A 432 -16.19 -26.82 17.60
C ASP A 432 -16.96 -25.52 17.30
N LEU A 433 -16.75 -24.48 18.11
CA LEU A 433 -17.27 -23.14 17.83
C LEU A 433 -16.59 -22.53 16.60
N ALA A 434 -15.28 -22.72 16.45
CA ALA A 434 -14.54 -22.28 15.27
C ALA A 434 -15.09 -22.92 13.99
N LEU A 435 -15.19 -24.26 13.97
CA LEU A 435 -15.74 -25.04 12.86
C LEU A 435 -17.18 -24.61 12.52
N THR A 436 -18.02 -24.36 13.53
CA THR A 436 -19.39 -23.88 13.33
C THR A 436 -19.42 -22.54 12.60
N ASN A 437 -18.56 -21.60 13.00
CA ASN A 437 -18.49 -20.29 12.37
C ASN A 437 -17.92 -20.38 10.94
N PHE A 438 -16.85 -21.14 10.71
CA PHE A 438 -16.33 -21.33 9.35
C PHE A 438 -17.35 -22.00 8.41
N LYS A 439 -18.16 -22.94 8.90
CA LYS A 439 -19.25 -23.55 8.12
C LYS A 439 -20.33 -22.52 7.76
N LYS A 440 -20.74 -21.66 8.70
CA LYS A 440 -21.67 -20.55 8.41
C LYS A 440 -21.11 -19.60 7.35
N ALA A 441 -19.82 -19.29 7.41
CA ALA A 441 -19.16 -18.49 6.38
C ALA A 441 -19.22 -19.16 5.00
N LEU A 442 -18.86 -20.45 4.92
CA LEU A 442 -18.93 -21.23 3.69
C LEU A 442 -20.33 -21.27 3.08
N GLU A 443 -21.37 -21.49 3.89
CA GLU A 443 -22.76 -21.52 3.42
C GLU A 443 -23.17 -20.22 2.74
N ILE A 444 -22.72 -19.07 3.26
CA ILE A 444 -22.98 -17.76 2.67
C ILE A 444 -22.18 -17.58 1.39
N LEU A 445 -20.90 -17.94 1.38
CA LEU A 445 -20.03 -17.75 0.22
C LEU A 445 -20.47 -18.63 -0.97
N VAL A 446 -20.77 -19.90 -0.72
CA VAL A 446 -21.22 -20.85 -1.75
C VAL A 446 -22.53 -20.40 -2.39
N LYS A 447 -23.44 -19.78 -1.63
CA LYS A 447 -24.70 -19.24 -2.16
C LYS A 447 -24.51 -18.03 -3.09
N ASN A 448 -23.38 -17.31 -3.00
CA ASN A 448 -23.16 -16.05 -3.71
C ASN A 448 -22.31 -16.17 -5.01
N GLY A 449 -21.87 -17.37 -5.38
CA GLY A 449 -21.65 -17.83 -6.75
C GLY A 449 -20.78 -16.99 -7.72
N ASN A 450 -19.74 -16.29 -7.25
CA ASN A 450 -18.85 -15.52 -8.12
C ASN A 450 -17.35 -15.80 -7.86
N SER A 451 -16.47 -15.46 -8.80
CA SER A 451 -15.03 -15.77 -8.68
C SER A 451 -14.34 -15.13 -7.47
N SER A 452 -14.83 -13.98 -6.97
CA SER A 452 -14.34 -13.39 -5.72
C SER A 452 -14.67 -14.29 -4.51
N SER A 453 -15.80 -15.00 -4.54
CA SER A 453 -16.19 -15.93 -3.49
C SER A 453 -15.34 -17.21 -3.51
N ASP A 454 -14.78 -17.63 -4.64
CA ASP A 454 -13.93 -18.84 -4.72
C ASP A 454 -12.66 -18.70 -3.86
N ALA A 455 -12.01 -17.54 -3.90
CA ALA A 455 -10.84 -17.27 -3.06
C ALA A 455 -11.18 -17.31 -1.56
N ASP A 456 -12.34 -16.75 -1.18
CA ASP A 456 -12.83 -16.76 0.20
C ASP A 456 -13.24 -18.17 0.65
N ILE A 457 -13.89 -18.95 -0.23
CA ILE A 457 -14.26 -20.36 0.03
C ILE A 457 -13.00 -21.20 0.28
N ALA A 458 -11.98 -21.05 -0.57
CA ALA A 458 -10.71 -21.74 -0.37
C ALA A 458 -10.06 -21.36 0.97
N SER A 459 -10.12 -20.09 1.36
CA SER A 459 -9.58 -19.62 2.64
C SER A 459 -10.35 -20.20 3.84
N SER A 460 -11.67 -20.28 3.77
CA SER A 460 -12.48 -20.94 4.80
C SER A 460 -12.18 -22.44 4.90
N TYR A 461 -11.98 -23.15 3.77
CA TYR A 461 -11.56 -24.55 3.81
C TYR A 461 -10.16 -24.73 4.43
N ASN A 462 -9.21 -23.83 4.12
CA ASN A 462 -7.90 -23.84 4.76
C ASN A 462 -8.00 -23.64 6.28
N ASN A 463 -8.84 -22.71 6.75
CA ASN A 463 -9.02 -22.47 8.18
C ASN A 463 -9.71 -23.65 8.89
N ILE A 464 -10.67 -24.30 8.23
CA ILE A 464 -11.28 -25.54 8.73
C ILE A 464 -10.25 -26.65 8.83
N ALA A 465 -9.40 -26.82 7.81
CA ALA A 465 -8.32 -27.80 7.82
C ALA A 465 -7.35 -27.56 8.98
N LEU A 466 -6.91 -26.32 9.18
CA LEU A 466 -6.05 -25.93 10.30
C LEU A 466 -6.73 -26.17 11.67
N THR A 467 -8.05 -25.97 11.74
CA THR A 467 -8.81 -26.27 12.97
C THR A 467 -8.84 -27.77 13.25
N HIS A 468 -9.02 -28.60 12.21
CA HIS A 468 -8.94 -30.06 12.34
C HIS A 468 -7.52 -30.55 12.69
N TYR A 469 -6.48 -29.92 12.12
CA TYR A 469 -5.09 -30.16 12.51
C TYR A 469 -4.89 -29.93 14.01
N ASN A 470 -5.35 -28.80 14.54
CA ASN A 470 -5.26 -28.48 15.97
C ASN A 470 -6.09 -29.45 16.87
N LYS A 471 -7.10 -30.12 16.31
CA LYS A 471 -7.86 -31.19 16.98
C LYS A 471 -7.19 -32.57 16.85
N GLY A 472 -6.18 -32.74 15.99
CA GLY A 472 -5.58 -34.04 15.64
C GLY A 472 -6.43 -34.87 14.67
N GLU A 473 -7.40 -34.27 13.97
CA GLU A 473 -8.32 -34.96 13.06
C GLU A 473 -7.77 -34.98 11.62
N VAL A 474 -6.69 -35.74 11.41
CA VAL A 474 -5.86 -35.71 10.18
C VAL A 474 -6.65 -35.98 8.88
N ASP A 475 -7.61 -36.91 8.88
CA ASP A 475 -8.41 -37.20 7.68
C ASP A 475 -9.33 -36.02 7.29
N ALA A 476 -9.87 -35.31 8.29
CA ALA A 476 -10.69 -34.13 8.06
C ALA A 476 -9.84 -32.93 7.62
N GLU A 477 -8.65 -32.78 8.19
CA GLU A 477 -7.64 -31.81 7.74
C GLU A 477 -7.29 -31.99 6.26
N LEU A 478 -6.83 -33.19 5.86
CA LEU A 478 -6.44 -33.51 4.48
C LEU A 478 -7.57 -33.22 3.49
N LYS A 479 -8.79 -33.66 3.82
CA LYS A 479 -9.98 -33.44 2.99
C LYS A 479 -10.23 -31.95 2.74
N ASN A 480 -10.06 -31.10 3.75
CA ASN A 480 -10.33 -29.67 3.62
C ASN A 480 -9.17 -28.93 2.94
N TYR A 481 -7.90 -29.30 3.18
CA TYR A 481 -6.79 -28.75 2.39
C TYR A 481 -6.89 -29.11 0.91
N GLN A 482 -7.28 -30.35 0.58
CA GLN A 482 -7.48 -30.75 -0.81
C GLN A 482 -8.57 -29.90 -1.49
N LYS A 483 -9.69 -29.64 -0.82
CA LYS A 483 -10.73 -28.74 -1.34
C LYS A 483 -10.21 -27.32 -1.57
N ALA A 484 -9.40 -26.79 -0.64
CA ALA A 484 -8.78 -25.47 -0.81
C ALA A 484 -7.83 -25.45 -2.02
N LEU A 485 -7.04 -26.52 -2.20
CA LEU A 485 -6.12 -26.70 -3.32
C LEU A 485 -6.86 -26.78 -4.67
N ASP A 486 -7.94 -27.56 -4.74
CA ASP A 486 -8.73 -27.73 -5.96
C ASP A 486 -9.33 -26.40 -6.43
N ILE A 487 -9.80 -25.57 -5.49
CA ILE A 487 -10.34 -24.24 -5.80
C ILE A 487 -9.21 -23.31 -6.22
N ARG A 488 -8.14 -23.19 -5.43
CA ARG A 488 -7.00 -22.30 -5.72
C ARG A 488 -6.32 -22.64 -7.05
N SER A 489 -6.24 -23.93 -7.40
CA SER A 489 -5.67 -24.38 -8.68
C SER A 489 -6.52 -23.99 -9.90
N LYS A 490 -7.82 -23.71 -9.71
CA LYS A 490 -8.70 -23.22 -10.79
C LYS A 490 -8.61 -21.71 -10.98
N ILE A 491 -8.35 -20.96 -9.90
CA ILE A 491 -8.38 -19.49 -9.92
C ILE A 491 -6.99 -18.83 -9.94
N LEU A 492 -5.91 -19.57 -9.67
CA LEU A 492 -4.54 -19.05 -9.64
C LEU A 492 -3.63 -19.73 -10.69
N PRO A 493 -2.59 -19.03 -11.18
CA PRO A 493 -1.55 -19.67 -11.98
C PRO A 493 -0.88 -20.82 -11.22
N ALA A 494 -0.48 -21.88 -11.91
CA ALA A 494 0.07 -23.11 -11.31
C ALA A 494 1.30 -22.89 -10.40
N ASN A 495 2.08 -21.84 -10.64
CA ASN A 495 3.25 -21.49 -9.83
C ASN A 495 2.95 -20.46 -8.72
N HIS A 496 1.68 -20.22 -8.37
CA HIS A 496 1.35 -19.22 -7.35
C HIS A 496 1.79 -19.67 -5.94
N PRO A 497 2.38 -18.79 -5.11
CA PRO A 497 2.83 -19.12 -3.75
C PRO A 497 1.77 -19.78 -2.85
N ASP A 498 0.50 -19.35 -2.92
CA ASP A 498 -0.61 -19.99 -2.20
C ASP A 498 -0.77 -21.49 -2.49
N ILE A 499 -0.54 -21.91 -3.74
CA ILE A 499 -0.59 -23.32 -4.13
C ILE A 499 0.55 -24.08 -3.45
N ALA A 500 1.75 -23.50 -3.40
CA ALA A 500 2.89 -24.08 -2.69
C ALA A 500 2.63 -24.23 -1.18
N THR A 501 1.98 -23.24 -0.57
CA THR A 501 1.59 -23.31 0.84
C THR A 501 0.62 -24.47 1.09
N LEU A 502 -0.38 -24.66 0.24
CA LEU A 502 -1.33 -25.78 0.36
C LEU A 502 -0.64 -27.14 0.19
N TYR A 503 0.24 -27.30 -0.80
CA TYR A 503 1.05 -28.51 -0.92
C TYR A 503 1.92 -28.76 0.33
N SER A 504 2.53 -27.71 0.90
CA SER A 504 3.31 -27.85 2.13
C SER A 504 2.46 -28.30 3.32
N ASN A 505 1.23 -27.80 3.45
CA ASN A 505 0.30 -28.18 4.52
C ASN A 505 -0.18 -29.62 4.34
N ILE A 506 -0.56 -30.01 3.11
CA ILE A 506 -0.93 -31.40 2.78
C ILE A 506 0.23 -32.36 3.06
N GLY A 507 1.45 -31.97 2.69
CA GLY A 507 2.64 -32.77 2.97
C GLY A 507 2.88 -32.97 4.48
N THR A 508 2.63 -31.94 5.28
CA THR A 508 2.71 -32.03 6.75
C THR A 508 1.65 -32.98 7.30
N ALA A 509 0.40 -32.85 6.85
CA ALA A 509 -0.69 -33.72 7.27
C ALA A 509 -0.46 -35.20 6.93
N TYR A 510 0.09 -35.51 5.75
CA TYR A 510 0.49 -36.89 5.41
C TYR A 510 1.64 -37.40 6.29
N SER A 511 2.58 -36.54 6.67
CA SER A 511 3.66 -36.90 7.61
C SER A 511 3.11 -37.23 9.00
N ASP A 512 2.06 -36.54 9.45
CA ASP A 512 1.40 -36.84 10.72
C ASP A 512 0.58 -38.15 10.65
N LYS A 513 0.14 -38.55 9.46
CA LYS A 513 -0.42 -39.88 9.17
C LYS A 513 0.63 -40.98 9.01
N ASN A 514 1.92 -40.65 9.09
CA ASN A 514 3.06 -41.53 8.78
C ASN A 514 3.09 -42.02 7.32
N ASP A 515 2.40 -41.36 6.39
CA ASP A 515 2.55 -41.59 4.95
C ASP A 515 3.66 -40.68 4.42
N TYR A 516 4.90 -41.07 4.70
CA TYR A 516 6.07 -40.25 4.38
C TYR A 516 6.28 -40.09 2.87
N LYS A 517 5.80 -41.03 2.05
CA LYS A 517 5.89 -40.93 0.59
C LYS A 517 5.01 -39.77 0.09
N GLN A 518 3.72 -39.78 0.44
CA GLN A 518 2.82 -38.69 0.07
C GLN A 518 3.27 -37.35 0.66
N ALA A 519 3.81 -37.36 1.87
CA ALA A 519 4.37 -36.17 2.50
C ALA A 519 5.50 -35.54 1.67
N LEU A 520 6.49 -36.35 1.27
CA LEU A 520 7.62 -35.90 0.48
C LEU A 520 7.23 -35.47 -0.93
N ASP A 521 6.31 -36.18 -1.59
CA ASP A 521 5.83 -35.81 -2.93
C ASP A 521 5.18 -34.41 -2.92
N ASN A 522 4.31 -34.14 -1.94
CA ASN A 522 3.68 -32.83 -1.78
C ASN A 522 4.70 -31.73 -1.41
N LEU A 523 5.63 -32.00 -0.49
CA LEU A 523 6.67 -31.02 -0.13
C LEU A 523 7.62 -30.70 -1.29
N ARG A 524 7.88 -31.65 -2.19
CA ARG A 524 8.66 -31.43 -3.42
C ARG A 524 7.91 -30.56 -4.42
N LEU A 525 6.60 -30.74 -4.58
CA LEU A 525 5.77 -29.84 -5.40
C LEU A 525 5.82 -28.40 -4.86
N ALA A 526 5.67 -28.22 -3.55
CA ALA A 526 5.79 -26.91 -2.90
C ALA A 526 7.18 -26.27 -3.13
N LEU A 527 8.25 -27.05 -2.98
CA LEU A 527 9.62 -26.58 -3.22
C LEU A 527 9.86 -26.16 -4.67
N ASN A 528 9.37 -26.93 -5.64
CA ASN A 528 9.49 -26.63 -7.07
C ASN A 528 8.79 -25.31 -7.44
N ILE A 529 7.62 -25.04 -6.86
CA ILE A 529 6.94 -23.75 -7.06
C ILE A 529 7.78 -22.62 -6.43
N ARG A 530 8.13 -22.75 -5.15
CA ARG A 530 8.89 -21.72 -4.40
C ARG A 530 10.22 -21.37 -5.04
N THR A 531 10.96 -22.35 -5.56
CA THR A 531 12.26 -22.14 -6.22
C THR A 531 12.13 -21.46 -7.59
N LYS A 532 11.00 -21.58 -8.27
CA LYS A 532 10.73 -20.87 -9.54
C LYS A 532 10.26 -19.44 -9.33
N THR A 533 9.64 -19.12 -8.20
CA THR A 533 8.98 -17.82 -7.98
C THR A 533 9.67 -16.93 -6.95
N LEU A 534 10.54 -17.46 -6.11
CA LEU A 534 11.18 -16.71 -5.02
C LEU A 534 12.70 -16.63 -5.22
N PRO A 535 13.36 -15.59 -4.69
CA PRO A 535 14.82 -15.52 -4.67
C PRO A 535 15.45 -16.75 -3.99
N PRO A 536 16.64 -17.21 -4.40
CA PRO A 536 17.25 -18.44 -3.90
C PRO A 536 17.37 -18.55 -2.37
N ASN A 537 17.53 -17.42 -1.68
CA ASN A 537 17.69 -17.35 -0.22
C ASN A 537 16.38 -16.98 0.50
N HIS A 538 15.22 -17.15 -0.12
CA HIS A 538 13.95 -16.77 0.52
C HIS A 538 13.60 -17.67 1.71
N TYR A 539 13.01 -17.08 2.76
CA TYR A 539 12.60 -17.79 4.00
C TYR A 539 11.75 -19.04 3.72
N ASP A 540 10.75 -18.93 2.84
CA ASP A 540 9.84 -20.04 2.53
C ASP A 540 10.54 -21.24 1.87
N ILE A 541 11.64 -21.03 1.13
CA ILE A 541 12.45 -22.12 0.58
C ILE A 541 13.14 -22.87 1.72
N ALA A 542 13.73 -22.14 2.67
CA ALA A 542 14.38 -22.71 3.85
C ALA A 542 13.38 -23.47 4.74
N ALA A 543 12.20 -22.91 4.97
CA ALA A 543 11.12 -23.58 5.70
C ALA A 543 10.71 -24.89 5.01
N ASN A 544 10.61 -24.90 3.68
CA ASN A 544 10.29 -26.11 2.93
C ASN A 544 11.40 -27.18 3.02
N TYR A 545 12.68 -26.79 2.98
CA TYR A 545 13.79 -27.72 3.21
C TYR A 545 13.74 -28.31 4.62
N ASN A 546 13.49 -27.50 5.64
CA ASN A 546 13.35 -27.99 7.01
C ASN A 546 12.19 -28.98 7.17
N ASN A 547 11.06 -28.75 6.49
CA ASN A 547 9.94 -29.71 6.49
C ASN A 547 10.34 -31.03 5.81
N ILE A 548 11.00 -30.99 4.65
CA ILE A 548 11.51 -32.20 3.98
C ILE A 548 12.50 -32.96 4.89
N GLY A 549 13.40 -32.25 5.57
CA GLY A 549 14.33 -32.85 6.53
C GLY A 549 13.60 -33.53 7.70
N THR A 550 12.54 -32.90 8.20
CA THR A 550 11.71 -33.45 9.28
C THR A 550 11.01 -34.73 8.86
N VAL A 551 10.42 -34.78 7.66
CA VAL A 551 9.76 -35.98 7.14
C VAL A 551 10.76 -37.11 6.92
N ASN A 552 11.94 -36.84 6.36
CA ASN A 552 12.99 -37.86 6.19
C ASN A 552 13.49 -38.40 7.54
N SER A 553 13.64 -37.53 8.55
CA SER A 553 14.00 -37.94 9.91
C SER A 553 12.94 -38.86 10.54
N ARG A 554 11.65 -38.59 10.31
CA ARG A 554 10.56 -39.48 10.75
C ARG A 554 10.55 -40.80 9.98
N ASN A 555 10.87 -40.78 8.69
CA ASN A 555 10.97 -41.96 7.83
C ASN A 555 12.23 -42.83 8.08
N GLY A 556 13.16 -42.39 8.95
CA GLY A 556 14.41 -43.10 9.22
C GLY A 556 15.56 -42.80 8.25
N GLU A 557 15.34 -41.93 7.27
CA GLU A 557 16.32 -41.51 6.26
C GLU A 557 17.21 -40.39 6.80
N TYR A 558 18.02 -40.72 7.80
CA TYR A 558 18.74 -39.74 8.62
C TYR A 558 19.81 -38.95 7.84
N GLN A 559 20.54 -39.57 6.90
CA GLN A 559 21.50 -38.82 6.09
C GLN A 559 20.80 -37.78 5.20
N ILE A 560 19.71 -38.17 4.53
CA ILE A 560 18.91 -37.25 3.70
C ILE A 560 18.33 -36.13 4.56
N ALA A 561 17.85 -36.45 5.77
CA ALA A 561 17.35 -35.44 6.70
C ALA A 561 18.40 -34.37 7.03
N LEU A 562 19.64 -34.78 7.35
CA LEU A 562 20.73 -33.86 7.64
C LEU A 562 21.03 -32.94 6.45
N GLU A 563 21.11 -33.48 5.22
CA GLU A 563 21.35 -32.66 4.03
C GLU A 563 20.33 -31.52 3.89
N TYR A 564 19.05 -31.83 4.09
CA TYR A 564 17.98 -30.83 4.00
C TYR A 564 17.97 -29.86 5.18
N PHE A 565 18.28 -30.31 6.40
CA PHE A 565 18.40 -29.41 7.54
C PHE A 565 19.58 -28.43 7.39
N TYR A 566 20.73 -28.87 6.87
CA TYR A 566 21.84 -27.97 6.61
C TYR A 566 21.50 -26.93 5.53
N LYS A 567 20.85 -27.34 4.42
CA LYS A 567 20.34 -26.39 3.40
C LYS A 567 19.39 -25.34 4.00
N ALA A 568 18.48 -25.75 4.89
CA ALA A 568 17.59 -24.82 5.58
C ALA A 568 18.35 -23.87 6.51
N LEU A 569 19.30 -24.40 7.29
CA LEU A 569 20.08 -23.66 8.27
C LEU A 569 20.95 -22.58 7.61
N ASP A 570 21.59 -22.89 6.48
CA ASP A 570 22.42 -21.95 5.73
C ASP A 570 21.61 -20.73 5.28
N ILE A 571 20.42 -20.96 4.71
CA ILE A 571 19.53 -19.88 4.30
C ILE A 571 19.02 -19.10 5.51
N PHE A 572 18.54 -19.77 6.57
CA PHE A 572 18.05 -19.09 7.76
C PHE A 572 19.12 -18.21 8.43
N LYS A 573 20.39 -18.65 8.47
CA LYS A 573 21.51 -17.85 8.99
C LYS A 573 21.85 -16.64 8.13
N LEU A 574 21.60 -16.71 6.82
CA LEU A 574 21.78 -15.59 5.90
C LEU A 574 20.67 -14.55 6.01
N THR A 575 19.42 -14.97 6.26
CA THR A 575 18.25 -14.07 6.18
C THR A 575 17.66 -13.61 7.51
N LEU A 576 17.95 -14.30 8.62
CA LEU A 576 17.28 -14.04 9.90
C LEU A 576 18.29 -13.60 10.98
N PRO A 577 17.83 -12.83 11.99
CA PRO A 577 18.64 -12.57 13.18
C PRO A 577 19.05 -13.88 13.86
N LYS A 578 20.26 -13.93 14.43
CA LYS A 578 20.80 -15.12 15.12
C LYS A 578 19.90 -15.68 16.22
N THR A 579 18.99 -14.86 16.77
CA THR A 579 18.05 -15.25 17.83
C THR A 579 16.76 -15.88 17.31
N HIS A 580 16.54 -15.95 15.99
CA HIS A 580 15.28 -16.40 15.42
C HIS A 580 14.95 -17.87 15.77
N PRO A 581 13.71 -18.20 16.17
CA PRO A 581 13.32 -19.55 16.56
C PRO A 581 13.63 -20.63 15.52
N SER A 582 13.44 -20.34 14.23
CA SER A 582 13.68 -21.31 13.14
C SER A 582 15.12 -21.82 13.07
N ILE A 583 16.12 -20.97 13.39
CA ILE A 583 17.54 -21.39 13.45
C ILE A 583 17.71 -22.40 14.58
N LYS A 584 17.23 -22.05 15.79
CA LYS A 584 17.31 -22.91 16.97
C LYS A 584 16.61 -24.25 16.75
N GLN A 585 15.42 -24.23 16.17
CA GLN A 585 14.67 -25.45 15.86
C GLN A 585 15.41 -26.36 14.88
N THR A 586 16.00 -25.78 13.83
CA THR A 586 16.75 -26.54 12.82
C THR A 586 18.02 -27.15 13.42
N GLU A 587 18.75 -26.40 14.26
CA GLU A 587 19.93 -26.92 14.98
C GLU A 587 19.56 -28.05 15.97
N GLN A 588 18.43 -27.93 16.65
CA GLN A 588 17.89 -29.01 17.50
C GLN A 588 17.53 -30.24 16.67
N ASN A 589 16.87 -30.07 15.53
CA ASN A 589 16.54 -31.18 14.63
C ASN A 589 17.80 -31.91 14.14
N ILE A 590 18.85 -31.17 13.76
CA ILE A 590 20.16 -31.73 13.38
C ILE A 590 20.76 -32.54 14.53
N LYS A 591 20.72 -32.02 15.76
CA LYS A 591 21.21 -32.74 16.94
C LYS A 591 20.47 -34.05 17.15
N ILE A 592 19.14 -34.02 17.12
CA ILE A 592 18.29 -35.22 17.28
C ILE A 592 18.62 -36.28 16.22
N VAL A 593 18.81 -35.87 14.96
CA VAL A 593 19.17 -36.82 13.90
C VAL A 593 20.57 -37.40 14.11
N ASN A 594 21.56 -36.57 14.47
CA ASN A 594 22.91 -37.05 14.76
C ASN A 594 22.93 -38.04 15.94
N ASP A 595 22.15 -37.78 16.99
CA ASP A 595 22.02 -38.68 18.14
C ASP A 595 21.34 -40.02 17.77
N LYS A 596 20.51 -40.07 16.71
CA LYS A 596 19.92 -41.32 16.17
C LYS A 596 20.85 -42.08 15.23
N ILE A 597 21.80 -41.40 14.60
CA ILE A 597 22.81 -42.04 13.73
C ILE A 597 23.91 -42.71 14.55
N ARG A 598 24.26 -42.11 15.70
CA ARG A 598 25.20 -42.66 16.68
C ARG A 598 24.58 -43.87 17.38
#